data_AF-A0A920VTX7-F1
#
_entry.id   AF-A0A920VTX7-F1
#
_cell.length_a   1.000
_cell.length_b   1.000
_cell.length_c   1.000
_cell.angle_alpha   90.00
_cell.angle_beta   90.00
_cell.angle_gamma   90.00
#
_symmetry.space_group_name_H-M   'P 1'
#
loop_
_entity.id
_entity.type
_entity.pdbx_description
1 polymer ?
#
loop_
_entity_poly.entity_id
_entity_poly.type
_entity_poly.pdbx_seq_one_letter_code
_entity_poly.pdbx_strand_id
1 'polypeptide(L)'
;MFFKKIYIAFINSFQGIYKALKEEFAFKIELFLSVFLIPASFFIGNNALEIILLSGSTLFILLVELINTSLETTLDRISLEENDLTKYAKDLGSGAVLISLILWLVTWSLIVIY
;
A
#
# COMPACT_ATOMS: atom_id res chain seq x y z
N MET A 1 10.08 5.44 30.57
CA MET A 1 10.47 6.27 29.41
C MET A 1 10.45 5.50 28.08
N PHE A 2 11.01 4.27 28.01
CA PHE A 2 11.01 3.41 26.81
C PHE A 2 9.62 2.97 26.33
N PHE A 3 8.81 2.33 27.19
CA PHE A 3 7.44 1.89 26.84
C PHE A 3 6.53 3.04 26.38
N LYS A 4 6.70 4.24 26.95
CA LYS A 4 5.99 5.45 26.51
C LYS A 4 6.34 5.83 25.07
N LYS A 5 7.60 5.69 24.65
CA LYS A 5 8.03 5.96 23.27
C LYS A 5 7.46 4.94 22.29
N ILE A 6 7.45 3.65 22.65
CA ILE A 6 6.83 2.59 21.82
C ILE A 6 5.34 2.85 21.64
N TYR A 7 4.62 3.16 22.72
CA TYR A 7 3.19 3.45 22.67
C TYR A 7 2.86 4.65 21.77
N ILE A 8 3.63 5.73 21.88
CA ILE A 8 3.47 6.92 21.02
C ILE A 8 3.76 6.57 19.56
N ALA A 9 4.85 5.84 19.28
CA ALA A 9 5.18 5.42 17.92
C ALA A 9 4.06 4.57 17.31
N PHE A 10 3.52 3.62 18.07
CA PHE A 10 2.39 2.79 17.67
C PHE A 10 1.18 3.65 17.31
N ILE A 11 0.75 4.56 18.19
CA ILE A 11 -0.38 5.47 17.91
C ILE A 11 -0.13 6.30 16.66
N ASN A 12 1.07 6.86 16.49
CA ASN A 12 1.40 7.69 15.35
C ASN A 12 1.30 6.91 14.03
N SER A 13 1.72 5.63 14.00
CA SER A 13 1.55 4.77 12.84
C SER A 13 0.06 4.58 12.47
N PHE A 14 -0.80 4.33 13.47
CA PHE A 14 -2.24 4.21 13.24
C PHE A 14 -2.87 5.53 12.77
N GLN A 15 -2.40 6.67 13.27
CA GLN A 15 -2.86 7.98 12.82
C GLN A 15 -2.51 8.23 11.35
N GLY A 16 -1.32 7.81 10.90
CA GLY A 16 -0.91 7.89 9.50
C GLY A 16 -1.82 7.07 8.58
N ILE A 17 -2.09 5.81 8.94
CA ILE A 17 -3.00 4.93 8.19
C ILE A 17 -4.43 5.48 8.20
N TYR A 18 -4.90 5.97 9.35
CA TYR A 18 -6.24 6.57 9.45
C TYR A 18 -6.38 7.81 8.56
N LYS A 19 -5.33 8.64 8.49
CA LYS A 19 -5.31 9.81 7.62
C LYS A 19 -5.37 9.41 6.14
N ALA A 20 -4.54 8.45 5.71
CA ALA A 20 -4.59 7.90 4.36
C ALA A 20 -5.97 7.33 4.04
N LEU A 21 -6.58 6.58 4.96
CA LEU A 21 -7.95 6.07 4.82
C LEU A 21 -9.00 7.17 4.68
N LYS A 22 -8.77 8.37 5.23
CA LYS A 22 -9.73 9.46 5.15
C LYS A 22 -9.55 10.29 3.87
N GLU A 23 -8.31 10.54 3.48
CA GLU A 23 -7.96 11.50 2.43
C GLU A 23 -7.79 10.83 1.06
N GLU A 24 -7.23 9.61 1.01
CA GLU A 24 -6.89 8.95 -0.25
C GLU A 24 -7.99 8.01 -0.74
N PHE A 25 -8.52 8.28 -1.94
CA PHE A 25 -9.58 7.47 -2.55
C PHE A 25 -9.07 6.09 -3.01
N ALA A 26 -7.88 6.04 -3.62
CA ALA A 26 -7.27 4.79 -4.07
C ALA A 26 -7.02 3.85 -2.88
N PHE A 27 -6.37 4.35 -1.82
CA PHE A 27 -6.15 3.59 -0.59
C PHE A 27 -7.45 3.04 0.04
N LYS A 28 -8.58 3.77 0.01
CA LYS A 28 -9.87 3.25 0.49
C LYS A 28 -10.32 2.02 -0.29
N ILE A 29 -10.23 2.06 -1.62
CA ILE A 29 -10.63 0.94 -2.49
C ILE A 29 -9.71 -0.25 -2.24
N GLU A 30 -8.41 -0.02 -2.26
CA GLU A 30 -7.42 -1.07 -2.06
C GLU A 30 -7.56 -1.73 -0.69
N LEU A 31 -7.78 -0.94 0.37
CA LEU A 31 -7.99 -1.48 1.71
C LEU A 31 -9.29 -2.27 1.78
N PHE A 32 -10.38 -1.75 1.20
CA PHE A 32 -11.65 -2.46 1.14
C PHE A 32 -11.50 -3.82 0.44
N LEU A 33 -10.85 -3.86 -0.73
CA LEU A 33 -10.58 -5.11 -1.44
C LEU A 33 -9.68 -6.04 -0.63
N SER A 34 -8.65 -5.51 0.00
CA SER A 34 -7.71 -6.28 0.84
C SER A 34 -8.40 -6.99 2.00
N VAL A 35 -9.43 -6.37 2.60
CA VAL A 35 -10.24 -6.97 3.67
C VAL A 35 -10.93 -8.27 3.21
N PHE A 36 -11.24 -8.43 1.93
CA PHE A 36 -11.82 -9.67 1.39
C PHE A 36 -10.77 -10.60 0.79
N LEU A 37 -9.78 -10.04 0.08
CA LEU A 37 -8.76 -10.82 -0.62
C LEU A 37 -7.78 -11.52 0.33
N ILE A 38 -7.40 -10.88 1.44
CA ILE A 38 -6.50 -11.50 2.42
C ILE A 38 -7.16 -12.72 3.09
N PRO A 39 -8.42 -12.67 3.58
CA PRO A 39 -9.08 -13.89 4.02
C PRO A 39 -9.25 -14.92 2.90
N ALA A 40 -9.61 -14.48 1.69
CA ALA A 40 -9.77 -15.37 0.54
C ALA A 40 -8.48 -16.16 0.22
N SER A 41 -7.29 -15.58 0.47
CA SER A 41 -6.02 -16.28 0.23
C SER A 41 -5.89 -17.58 1.03
N PHE A 42 -6.45 -17.66 2.25
CA PHE A 42 -6.42 -18.86 3.08
C PHE A 42 -7.32 -19.99 2.56
N PHE A 43 -8.33 -19.64 1.75
CA PHE A 43 -9.21 -20.62 1.11
C PHE A 43 -8.73 -21.03 -0.28
N ILE A 44 -8.01 -20.14 -0.97
CA ILE A 44 -7.52 -20.37 -2.34
C ILE A 44 -6.15 -21.06 -2.32
N GLY A 45 -5.22 -20.64 -1.46
CA GLY A 45 -3.88 -21.20 -1.41
C GLY A 45 -3.86 -22.61 -0.82
N ASN A 46 -3.19 -23.53 -1.52
CA ASN A 46 -3.09 -24.95 -1.13
C ASN A 46 -2.00 -25.21 -0.08
N ASN A 47 -1.05 -24.29 0.06
CA ASN A 47 0.06 -24.38 1.00
C ASN A 47 0.43 -23.00 1.56
N ALA A 48 1.31 -23.00 2.57
CA ALA A 48 1.72 -21.78 3.25
C ALA A 48 2.37 -20.75 2.30
N LEU A 49 3.10 -21.20 1.28
CA LEU A 49 3.77 -20.29 0.34
C LEU A 49 2.75 -19.55 -0.52
N GLU A 50 1.76 -20.26 -1.07
CA GLU A 50 0.68 -19.65 -1.85
C GLU A 50 -0.13 -18.65 -1.03
N ILE A 51 -0.49 -19.00 0.21
CA ILE A 51 -1.21 -18.09 1.12
C ILE A 51 -0.38 -16.82 1.37
N ILE A 52 0.93 -16.96 1.63
CA ILE A 52 1.85 -15.83 1.83
C ILE A 52 1.97 -14.98 0.57
N LEU A 53 2.03 -15.58 -0.62
CA LEU A 53 2.14 -14.83 -1.88
C LEU A 53 0.86 -14.06 -2.21
N LEU A 54 -0.31 -14.69 -2.05
CA LEU A 54 -1.61 -14.05 -2.28
C LEU A 54 -1.89 -12.93 -1.27
N SER A 55 -1.74 -13.21 0.02
CA SER A 55 -1.95 -12.18 1.07
C SER A 55 -0.87 -11.10 1.04
N GLY A 56 0.39 -11.51 0.85
CA GLY A 56 1.55 -10.62 0.80
C GLY A 56 1.53 -9.67 -0.38
N SER A 57 1.22 -10.15 -1.59
CA SER A 57 1.07 -9.27 -2.76
C SER A 57 -0.08 -8.28 -2.61
N THR A 58 -1.16 -8.68 -1.94
CA THR A 58 -2.30 -7.79 -1.62
C THR A 58 -1.89 -6.71 -0.62
N LEU A 59 -1.19 -7.08 0.45
CA LEU A 59 -0.63 -6.13 1.42
C LEU A 59 0.44 -5.21 0.80
N PHE A 60 1.17 -5.70 -0.21
CA PHE A 60 2.21 -4.94 -0.87
C PHE A 60 1.65 -3.74 -1.63
N ILE A 61 0.47 -3.85 -2.23
CA ILE A 61 -0.23 -2.70 -2.85
C ILE A 61 -0.42 -1.59 -1.81
N LEU A 62 -1.02 -1.90 -0.66
CA LEU A 62 -1.26 -0.92 0.42
C LEU A 62 0.04 -0.30 0.93
N LEU A 63 1.11 -1.08 1.01
CA LEU A 63 2.42 -0.58 1.42
C LEU A 63 2.97 0.42 0.42
N VAL A 64 2.90 0.11 -0.88
CA VAL A 64 3.40 1.00 -1.93
C VAL A 64 2.55 2.26 -2.03
N GLU A 65 1.23 2.16 -1.89
CA GLU A 65 0.32 3.30 -1.87
C GLU A 65 0.60 4.24 -0.69
N LEU A 66 0.79 3.71 0.52
CA LEU A 66 1.19 4.54 1.68
C LEU A 66 2.52 5.26 1.47
N ILE A 67 3.48 4.60 0.82
CA ILE A 67 4.75 5.24 0.43
C ILE A 67 4.49 6.33 -0.60
N ASN A 68 3.69 6.07 -1.63
CA ASN A 68 3.33 7.05 -2.65
C ASN A 68 2.69 8.30 -2.02
N THR A 69 1.66 8.15 -1.19
CA THR A 69 1.02 9.26 -0.47
C THR A 69 2.02 10.02 0.40
N SER A 70 2.94 9.33 1.07
CA SER A 70 3.97 9.99 1.89
C SER A 70 4.94 10.83 1.05
N LEU A 71 5.29 10.36 -0.14
CA LEU A 71 6.15 11.07 -1.09
C LEU A 71 5.42 12.28 -1.65
N GLU A 72 4.18 12.12 -2.11
CA GLU A 72 3.34 13.21 -2.61
C GLU A 72 3.15 14.30 -1.55
N THR A 73 2.78 13.91 -0.33
CA THR A 73 2.62 14.85 0.80
C THR A 73 3.92 15.61 1.10
N THR A 74 5.07 14.95 0.97
CA THR A 74 6.38 15.59 1.18
C THR A 74 6.71 16.57 0.06
N LEU A 75 6.46 16.19 -1.18
CA LEU A 75 6.70 17.04 -2.36
C LEU A 75 5.79 18.27 -2.37
N ASP A 76 4.51 18.11 -2.03
CA ASP A 76 3.53 19.19 -1.92
C ASP A 76 3.88 20.20 -0.82
N ARG A 77 4.59 19.74 0.22
CA ARG A 77 5.10 20.63 1.26
C ARG A 77 6.33 21.42 0.81
N ILE A 78 7.19 20.85 -0.03
CA ILE A 78 8.48 21.44 -0.42
C ILE A 78 8.33 22.43 -1.57
N SER A 79 7.45 22.14 -2.53
CA SER A 79 7.29 22.93 -3.75
C SER A 79 5.93 23.61 -3.78
N LEU A 80 5.91 24.93 -3.62
CA LEU A 80 4.69 25.74 -3.79
C LEU A 80 4.37 26.03 -5.26
N GLU A 81 5.38 25.94 -6.13
CA GLU A 81 5.25 26.03 -7.59
C GLU A 81 5.51 24.65 -8.21
N GLU A 82 4.68 24.25 -9.17
CA GLU A 82 4.83 22.98 -9.87
C GLU A 82 6.08 23.05 -10.77
N ASN A 83 7.10 22.25 -10.45
CA ASN A 83 8.32 22.13 -11.27
C ASN A 83 8.39 20.74 -11.93
N ASP A 84 9.08 20.64 -13.06
CA ASP A 84 9.16 19.40 -13.85
C ASP A 84 9.71 18.20 -13.05
N LEU A 85 10.60 18.45 -12.07
CA LEU A 85 11.16 17.39 -11.23
C LEU A 85 10.15 16.88 -10.19
N THR A 86 9.35 17.76 -9.59
CA THR A 86 8.27 17.40 -8.67
C THR A 86 7.23 16.56 -9.39
N LYS A 87 6.83 16.98 -10.59
CA LYS A 87 5.91 16.20 -11.44
C LYS A 87 6.48 14.82 -11.75
N TYR A 88 7.73 14.77 -12.22
CA TYR A 88 8.40 13.50 -12.52
C TYR A 88 8.50 12.57 -11.30
N ALA A 89 8.77 13.11 -10.11
CA ALA A 89 8.81 12.33 -8.88
C ALA A 89 7.44 11.74 -8.50
N LYS A 90 6.35 12.50 -8.68
CA LYS A 90 4.97 12.00 -8.49
C LYS A 90 4.62 10.92 -9.50
N ASP A 91 5.00 11.11 -10.77
CA ASP A 91 4.78 10.12 -11.84
C ASP A 91 5.49 8.80 -11.52
N LEU A 92 6.72 8.85 -10.98
CA LEU A 92 7.46 7.66 -10.53
C LEU A 92 6.76 6.96 -9.35
N GLY A 93 6.23 7.73 -8.40
CA GLY A 93 5.47 7.19 -7.26
C GLY A 93 4.22 6.44 -7.72
N SER A 94 3.41 7.06 -8.58
CA SER A 94 2.26 6.41 -9.23
C SER A 94 2.67 5.19 -10.08
N GLY A 95 3.81 5.27 -10.76
CA GLY A 95 4.39 4.15 -11.50
C GLY A 95 4.74 2.94 -10.61
N ALA A 96 5.22 3.18 -9.39
CA ALA A 96 5.47 2.12 -8.42
C ALA A 96 4.17 1.42 -7.99
N VAL A 97 3.10 2.18 -7.76
CA VAL A 97 1.76 1.63 -7.46
C VAL A 97 1.29 0.73 -8.60
N LEU A 98 1.41 1.18 -9.85
CA LEU A 98 1.06 0.38 -11.03
C LEU A 98 1.85 -0.94 -11.10
N ILE A 99 3.18 -0.90 -10.86
CA ILE A 99 4.01 -2.11 -10.85
C ILE A 99 3.56 -3.07 -9.75
N SER A 100 3.19 -2.56 -8.58
CA SER A 100 2.66 -3.39 -7.48
C SER A 100 1.33 -4.08 -7.84
N LEU A 101 0.44 -3.38 -8.57
CA LEU A 101 -0.81 -3.94 -9.08
C LEU A 101 -0.56 -5.03 -10.13
N ILE A 102 0.43 -4.85 -11.01
CA ILE A 102 0.83 -5.88 -11.98
C ILE A 102 1.36 -7.12 -11.27
N LEU A 103 2.22 -6.95 -10.26
CA LEU A 103 2.73 -8.06 -9.45
C LEU A 103 1.58 -8.82 -8.77
N TRP A 104 0.64 -8.09 -8.18
CA TRP A 104 -0.55 -8.67 -7.56
C TRP A 104 -1.38 -9.47 -8.57
N LEU A 105 -1.67 -8.88 -9.74
CA LEU A 105 -2.47 -9.52 -10.79
C LEU A 105 -1.82 -10.81 -11.28
N VAL A 106 -0.51 -10.78 -11.56
CA VAL A 106 0.25 -11.97 -12.00
C VAL A 106 0.25 -13.03 -10.91
N THR A 107 0.51 -12.66 -9.66
CA THR A 107 0.53 -13.59 -8.51
C THR A 107 -0.81 -14.29 -8.33
N TRP A 108 -1.90 -13.53 -8.28
CA TRP A 108 -3.25 -14.07 -8.11
C TRP A 108 -3.67 -14.92 -9.30
N SER A 109 -3.43 -14.46 -10.53
CA SER A 109 -3.81 -15.21 -11.72
C SER A 109 -3.09 -16.55 -11.81
N LEU A 110 -1.78 -16.58 -11.55
CA LEU A 110 -1.01 -17.82 -11.64
C LEU A 110 -1.44 -18.85 -10.60
N ILE A 111 -1.62 -18.45 -9.33
CA ILE A 111 -2.01 -19.38 -8.25
C ILE A 111 -3.46 -19.86 -8.41
N VAL A 112 -4.36 -19.04 -8.98
CA VAL A 112 -5.75 -19.47 -9.21
C VAL A 112 -5.87 -20.41 -10.42
N ILE A 113 -5.02 -20.23 -11.43
CA ILE A 113 -5.08 -21.00 -12.69
C ILE A 113 -4.32 -22.33 -12.59
N TYR A 114 -3.18 -22.35 -11.90
CA TYR A 114 -2.27 -23.50 -11.81
C TYR A 114 -2.22 -24.09 -10.40
#